data_AF-A0A9E5JYQ7-F1
#
_entry.id   AF-A0A9E5JYQ7-F1
#
_cell.length_a   1.000
_cell.length_b   1.000
_cell.length_c   1.000
_cell.angle_alpha   90.00
_cell.angle_beta   90.00
_cell.angle_gamma   90.00
#
_symmetry.space_group_name_H-M   'P 1'
#
loop_
_entity.id
_entity.type
_entity.pdbx_description
1 polymer ?
#
loop_
_entity_poly.entity_id
_entity_poly.type
_entity_poly.pdbx_seq_one_letter_code
_entity_poly.pdbx_strand_id
1 'polypeptide(L)'
;MAVPLLLTDRPEHAHWLTPAEKTVIMEKLEKEQHRKLAEGEHAFSLRDAFRSKRIWIFCLTQFTIVFGLYGASFWLPQIIHDTLTPIDWQIGLYSALPWTCAAFGMVWVCRHSDHTGERRLHVGLSALTAAFAFAASGFPGLPGWARLVALAVAVTGIMSTTSCFWSVPTAMLSGTAAAAGIAWINSVGNLAGLVAPELFRWMKSHHGMGTALLGLAAIQACAGILALVTIKPKKN
;
A
#
# COMPACT_ATOMS: atom_id res chain seq x y z
N MET A 1 -13.12 23.13 9.12
CA MET A 1 -14.38 23.43 8.39
C MET A 1 -14.18 23.94 6.95
N ALA A 2 -12.95 24.03 6.39
CA ALA A 2 -12.73 24.50 5.01
C ALA A 2 -12.83 23.40 3.94
N VAL A 3 -12.73 22.13 4.32
CA VAL A 3 -12.69 20.98 3.39
C VAL A 3 -13.95 20.85 2.51
N PRO A 4 -15.20 20.93 3.03
CA PRO A 4 -16.39 20.82 2.17
C PRO A 4 -16.67 22.07 1.34
N LEU A 5 -16.01 23.21 1.60
CA LEU A 5 -16.10 24.42 0.77
C LEU A 5 -15.10 24.41 -0.40
N LEU A 6 -14.03 23.62 -0.29
CA LEU A 6 -12.98 23.51 -1.30
C LEU A 6 -13.13 22.24 -2.18
N LEU A 7 -13.65 21.14 -1.63
CA LEU A 7 -13.94 19.91 -2.37
C LEU A 7 -15.41 19.87 -2.78
N THR A 8 -15.66 20.25 -4.03
CA THR A 8 -16.98 20.15 -4.63
C THR A 8 -17.19 18.76 -5.25
N ASP A 9 -18.21 18.02 -4.81
CA ASP A 9 -18.48 16.65 -5.27
C ASP A 9 -18.86 16.53 -6.76
N ARG A 10 -19.36 17.62 -7.37
CA ARG A 10 -19.72 17.66 -8.79
C ARG A 10 -19.18 18.92 -9.48
N PRO A 11 -18.72 18.82 -10.75
CA PRO A 11 -18.26 19.98 -11.52
C PRO A 11 -19.30 21.10 -11.59
N GLU A 12 -20.59 20.74 -11.61
CA GLU A 12 -21.73 21.66 -11.61
C GLU A 12 -21.70 22.63 -10.41
N HIS A 13 -21.38 22.12 -9.23
CA HIS A 13 -21.37 22.87 -7.97
C HIS A 13 -20.04 23.63 -7.75
N ALA A 14 -19.05 23.48 -8.62
CA ALA A 14 -17.73 24.07 -8.42
C ALA A 14 -17.77 25.57 -8.68
N HIS A 15 -17.58 26.39 -7.65
CA HIS A 15 -17.64 27.86 -7.78
C HIS A 15 -16.39 28.47 -8.44
N TRP A 16 -15.31 27.71 -8.55
CA TRP A 16 -14.02 28.15 -9.08
C TRP A 16 -13.82 27.83 -10.57
N LEU A 17 -14.75 27.11 -11.19
CA LEU A 17 -14.73 26.79 -12.62
C LEU A 17 -15.63 27.74 -13.43
N THR A 18 -15.14 28.21 -14.56
CA THR A 18 -15.96 28.97 -15.53
C THR A 18 -17.03 28.07 -16.17
N PRO A 19 -18.14 28.63 -16.68
CA PRO A 19 -19.16 27.86 -17.36
C PRO A 19 -18.61 27.00 -18.53
N ALA A 20 -17.64 27.53 -19.28
CA ALA A 20 -16.99 26.81 -20.37
C ALA A 20 -16.16 25.61 -19.88
N GLU A 21 -15.38 25.77 -18.80
CA GLU A 21 -14.62 24.67 -18.20
C GLU A 21 -15.53 23.59 -17.61
N LYS A 22 -16.66 23.99 -17.01
CA LYS A 22 -17.68 23.05 -16.54
C LYS A 22 -18.22 22.19 -17.68
N THR A 23 -18.58 22.80 -18.82
CA THR A 23 -19.05 22.07 -19.99
C THR A 23 -18.01 21.09 -20.51
N VAL A 24 -16.75 21.51 -20.63
CA VAL A 24 -15.65 20.62 -21.08
C VAL A 24 -15.45 19.43 -20.14
N ILE A 25 -15.52 19.65 -18.82
CA ILE A 25 -15.37 18.58 -17.83
C ILE A 25 -16.56 17.63 -17.87
N MET A 26 -17.79 18.15 -17.95
CA MET A 26 -19.01 17.33 -18.06
C MET A 26 -19.01 16.48 -19.32
N GLU A 27 -18.66 17.04 -20.49
CA GLU A 27 -18.56 16.26 -21.72
C GLU A 27 -17.52 15.13 -21.64
N LYS A 28 -16.38 15.37 -20.97
CA LYS A 28 -15.37 14.34 -20.73
C LYS A 28 -15.89 13.24 -19.80
N LEU A 29 -16.59 13.62 -18.74
CA LEU A 29 -17.21 12.68 -17.78
C LEU A 29 -18.28 11.82 -18.45
N GLU A 30 -19.15 12.42 -19.26
CA GLU A 30 -20.17 11.71 -20.03
C GLU A 30 -19.53 10.75 -21.04
N LYS A 31 -18.52 11.21 -21.80
CA LYS A 31 -17.75 10.34 -22.71
C LYS A 31 -17.09 9.18 -21.97
N GLU A 32 -16.54 9.42 -20.78
CA GLU A 32 -15.94 8.37 -19.96
C GLU A 32 -16.99 7.38 -19.43
N GLN A 33 -18.15 7.86 -18.97
CA GLN A 33 -19.27 6.99 -18.57
C GLN A 33 -19.79 6.15 -19.75
N HIS A 34 -20.01 6.76 -20.92
CA HIS A 34 -20.44 6.05 -22.11
C HIS A 34 -19.42 5.02 -22.60
N ARG A 35 -18.11 5.33 -22.52
CA ARG A 35 -17.05 4.37 -22.85
C ARG A 35 -17.07 3.17 -21.89
N LYS A 36 -17.19 3.39 -20.58
CA LYS A 36 -17.26 2.31 -19.58
C LYS A 36 -18.48 1.41 -19.80
N LEU A 37 -19.63 1.99 -20.10
CA LEU A 37 -20.86 1.24 -20.44
C LEU A 37 -20.71 0.45 -21.75
N ALA A 38 -20.08 1.01 -22.77
CA ALA A 38 -19.86 0.35 -24.07
C ALA A 38 -18.82 -0.78 -24.01
N GLU A 39 -17.83 -0.67 -23.10
CA GLU A 39 -16.83 -1.72 -22.85
C GLU A 39 -17.38 -2.87 -21.96
N GLY A 40 -18.66 -2.83 -21.59
CA GLY A 40 -19.30 -3.88 -20.79
C GLY A 40 -18.88 -3.86 -19.32
N GLU A 41 -18.32 -2.74 -18.82
CA GLU A 41 -18.18 -2.49 -17.39
C GLU A 41 -19.58 -2.21 -16.82
N HIS A 42 -20.39 -3.27 -16.69
CA HIS A 42 -21.68 -3.22 -16.01
C HIS A 42 -21.49 -2.56 -14.64
N ALA A 43 -22.49 -1.77 -14.22
CA ALA A 43 -22.56 -1.24 -12.86
C ALA A 43 -22.33 -2.39 -11.86
N PHE A 44 -21.10 -2.52 -11.35
CA PHE A 44 -20.69 -3.67 -10.55
C PHE A 44 -21.65 -3.76 -9.35
N SER A 45 -22.46 -4.81 -9.27
CA SER A 45 -23.27 -4.98 -8.07
C SER A 45 -22.35 -5.29 -6.89
N LEU A 46 -22.75 -4.93 -5.67
CA LEU A 46 -22.08 -5.36 -4.44
C LEU A 46 -21.82 -6.87 -4.46
N ARG A 47 -22.78 -7.64 -4.96
CA ARG A 47 -22.69 -9.10 -5.07
C ARG A 47 -21.61 -9.57 -6.06
N ASP A 48 -21.39 -8.81 -7.12
CA ASP A 48 -20.36 -9.10 -8.12
C ASP A 48 -18.97 -8.79 -7.58
N ALA A 49 -18.88 -7.80 -6.68
CA ALA A 49 -17.65 -7.49 -5.98
C ALA A 49 -17.14 -8.68 -5.14
N PHE A 50 -18.04 -9.35 -4.40
CA PHE A 50 -17.71 -10.54 -3.59
C PHE A 50 -17.41 -11.79 -4.42
N ARG A 51 -17.96 -11.91 -5.64
CA ARG A 51 -17.75 -13.06 -6.53
C ARG A 51 -16.55 -12.90 -7.46
N SER A 52 -16.01 -11.69 -7.59
CA SER A 52 -14.90 -11.41 -8.48
C SER A 52 -13.58 -11.94 -7.92
N LYS A 53 -12.97 -12.90 -8.63
CA LYS A 53 -11.60 -13.39 -8.35
C LYS A 53 -10.59 -12.24 -8.29
N ARG A 54 -10.79 -11.19 -9.09
CA ARG A 54 -9.89 -10.03 -9.15
C ARG A 54 -9.92 -9.22 -7.86
N ILE A 55 -11.09 -9.07 -7.23
CA ILE A 55 -11.21 -8.34 -5.96
C ILE A 55 -10.58 -9.15 -4.83
N TRP A 56 -10.75 -10.46 -4.80
CA TRP A 56 -10.07 -11.31 -3.82
C TRP A 56 -8.54 -11.26 -3.93
N ILE A 57 -8.02 -11.15 -5.15
CA ILE A 57 -6.59 -10.92 -5.37
C ILE A 57 -6.14 -9.57 -4.81
N PHE A 58 -6.92 -8.50 -5.01
CA PHE A 58 -6.64 -7.20 -4.38
C PHE A 58 -6.74 -7.27 -2.85
N CYS A 59 -7.72 -7.99 -2.30
CA CYS A 59 -7.81 -8.23 -0.87
C CYS A 59 -6.58 -8.95 -0.34
N LEU A 60 -6.12 -10.01 -1.02
CA LEU A 60 -4.93 -10.77 -0.61
C LEU A 60 -3.66 -9.92 -0.72
N THR A 61 -3.53 -9.12 -1.78
CA THR A 61 -2.39 -8.20 -1.96
C THR A 61 -2.39 -7.12 -0.87
N GLN A 62 -3.55 -6.54 -0.58
CA GLN A 62 -3.67 -5.56 0.49
C GLN A 62 -3.41 -6.19 1.87
N PHE A 63 -3.87 -7.41 2.10
CA PHE A 63 -3.60 -8.17 3.32
C PHE A 63 -2.10 -8.35 3.52
N THR A 64 -1.35 -8.80 2.51
CA THR A 64 0.10 -9.01 2.64
C THR A 64 0.86 -7.69 2.83
N ILE A 65 0.46 -6.61 2.15
CA ILE A 65 1.02 -5.26 2.36
C ILE A 65 0.81 -4.81 3.81
N VAL A 66 -0.45 -4.83 4.29
CA VAL A 66 -0.83 -4.39 5.64
C VAL A 66 -0.22 -5.29 6.71
N PHE A 67 -0.03 -6.59 6.42
CA PHE A 67 0.68 -7.51 7.31
C PHE A 67 2.10 -7.03 7.57
N GLY A 68 2.86 -6.70 6.53
CA GLY A 68 4.22 -6.18 6.71
C GLY A 68 4.24 -4.81 7.36
N LEU A 69 3.24 -3.97 7.08
CA LEU A 69 3.09 -2.67 7.73
C LEU A 69 2.93 -2.82 9.25
N TYR A 70 1.97 -3.64 9.70
CA TYR A 70 1.77 -3.87 11.12
C TYR A 70 2.95 -4.61 11.76
N GLY A 71 3.54 -5.58 11.05
CA GLY A 71 4.78 -6.23 11.48
C GLY A 71 5.89 -5.23 11.74
N ALA A 72 6.16 -4.32 10.81
CA ALA A 72 7.14 -3.26 11.02
C ALA A 72 6.75 -2.36 12.19
N SER A 73 5.51 -1.85 12.22
CA SER A 73 5.07 -0.88 13.22
C SER A 73 5.14 -1.41 14.65
N PHE A 74 4.75 -2.66 14.89
CA PHE A 74 4.74 -3.23 16.24
C PHE A 74 6.13 -3.64 16.72
N TRP A 75 6.99 -4.13 15.81
CA TRP A 75 8.26 -4.74 16.20
C TRP A 75 9.46 -3.82 16.03
N LEU A 76 9.35 -2.74 15.25
CA LEU A 76 10.44 -1.77 15.08
C LEU A 76 10.93 -1.18 16.41
N PRO A 77 10.08 -0.69 17.33
CA PRO A 77 10.55 -0.17 18.62
C PRO A 77 11.29 -1.24 19.43
N GLN A 78 10.81 -2.48 19.41
CA GLN A 78 11.47 -3.58 20.11
C GLN A 78 12.81 -3.95 19.46
N ILE A 79 12.92 -3.95 18.13
CA ILE A 79 14.19 -4.20 17.45
C ILE A 79 15.21 -3.12 17.84
N ILE A 80 14.79 -1.86 17.93
CA ILE A 80 15.65 -0.75 18.38
C ILE A 80 16.08 -0.96 19.84
N HIS A 81 15.14 -1.31 20.72
CA HIS A 81 15.43 -1.66 22.12
C HIS A 81 16.50 -2.74 22.22
N ASP A 82 16.33 -3.83 21.47
CA ASP A 82 17.19 -5.01 21.53
C ASP A 82 18.58 -4.79 20.89
N THR A 83 18.79 -3.72 20.11
CA THR A 83 20.00 -3.57 19.26
C THR A 83 20.74 -2.25 19.36
N LEU A 84 20.08 -1.17 19.74
CA LEU A 84 20.64 0.18 19.73
C LEU A 84 20.65 0.81 21.11
N THR A 85 19.53 0.79 21.82
CA THR A 85 19.41 1.47 23.11
C THR A 85 18.20 0.99 23.92
N PRO A 86 18.33 0.76 25.23
CA PRO A 86 17.21 0.48 26.11
C PRO A 86 16.45 1.75 26.57
N ILE A 87 16.86 2.96 26.14
CA ILE A 87 16.31 4.23 26.63
C ILE A 87 15.05 4.61 25.84
N ASP A 88 13.89 4.66 26.50
CA ASP A 88 12.57 4.86 25.88
C ASP A 88 12.47 6.08 24.95
N TRP A 89 12.95 7.25 25.36
CA TRP A 89 12.86 8.45 24.52
C TRP A 89 13.73 8.35 23.25
N GLN A 90 14.86 7.64 23.34
CA GLN A 90 15.73 7.38 22.19
C GLN A 90 15.08 6.38 21.23
N ILE A 91 14.38 5.37 21.74
CA ILE A 91 13.62 4.43 20.92
C ILE A 91 12.57 5.18 20.08
N GLY A 92 11.86 6.13 20.69
CA GLY A 92 10.93 7.00 19.97
C GLY A 92 11.62 7.81 18.85
N LEU A 93 12.75 8.45 19.17
CA LEU A 93 13.52 9.23 18.21
C LEU A 93 14.05 8.38 17.04
N TYR A 94 14.61 7.22 17.33
CA TYR A 94 15.16 6.31 16.30
C TYR A 94 14.04 5.64 15.48
N SER A 95 12.88 5.38 16.07
CA SER A 95 11.72 4.87 15.35
C SER A 95 11.19 5.89 14.34
N ALA A 96 11.29 7.19 14.63
CA ALA A 96 10.85 8.25 13.72
C ALA A 96 11.68 8.31 12.42
N LEU A 97 12.94 7.89 12.45
CA LEU A 97 13.85 7.95 11.30
C LEU A 97 13.35 7.09 10.11
N PRO A 98 13.09 5.77 10.26
CA PRO A 98 12.49 4.94 9.21
C PRO A 98 11.21 5.52 8.60
N TRP A 99 10.29 6.00 9.43
CA TRP A 99 9.01 6.55 8.96
C TRP A 99 9.17 7.86 8.20
N THR A 100 10.13 8.69 8.62
CA THR A 100 10.47 9.93 7.91
C THR A 100 11.07 9.63 6.55
N CYS A 101 12.02 8.69 6.47
CA CYS A 101 12.58 8.21 5.21
C CYS A 101 11.48 7.65 4.30
N ALA A 102 10.55 6.87 4.87
CA ALA A 102 9.44 6.31 4.12
C ALA A 102 8.49 7.37 3.57
N ALA A 103 8.23 8.45 4.33
CA ALA A 103 7.40 9.56 3.87
C ALA A 103 7.98 10.25 2.63
N PHE A 104 9.30 10.51 2.61
CA PHE A 104 9.95 11.10 1.42
C PHE A 104 10.06 10.09 0.27
N GLY A 105 10.45 8.85 0.58
CA GLY A 105 10.64 7.79 -0.40
C GLY A 105 9.34 7.44 -1.13
N MET A 106 8.22 7.30 -0.41
CA MET A 106 6.93 7.01 -1.04
C MET A 106 6.50 8.11 -2.01
N VAL A 107 6.73 9.39 -1.66
CA VAL A 107 6.37 10.51 -2.55
C VAL A 107 7.20 10.45 -3.82
N TRP A 108 8.50 10.19 -3.71
CA TRP A 108 9.38 10.06 -4.88
C TRP A 108 8.97 8.90 -5.78
N VAL A 109 8.73 7.70 -5.21
CA VAL A 109 8.29 6.52 -5.96
C VAL A 109 6.93 6.74 -6.61
N CYS A 110 5.96 7.34 -5.92
CA CYS A 110 4.66 7.67 -6.49
C CYS A 110 4.78 8.65 -7.66
N ARG A 111 5.56 9.72 -7.53
CA ARG A 111 5.81 10.69 -8.62
C ARG A 111 6.44 10.02 -9.83
N HIS A 112 7.41 9.14 -9.62
CA HIS A 112 8.05 8.39 -10.69
C HIS A 112 7.06 7.40 -11.36
N SER A 113 6.21 6.76 -10.56
CA SER A 113 5.15 5.87 -11.04
C SER A 113 4.12 6.58 -11.90
N ASP A 114 3.73 7.81 -11.52
CA ASP A 114 2.81 8.63 -12.29
C ASP A 114 3.42 9.13 -13.60
N HIS A 115 4.71 9.47 -13.60
CA HIS A 115 5.42 9.92 -14.80
C HIS A 115 5.62 8.80 -15.83
N THR A 116 6.00 7.61 -15.36
CA THR A 116 6.27 6.44 -16.24
C THR A 116 4.99 5.68 -16.61
N GLY A 117 3.96 5.75 -15.77
CA GLY A 117 2.74 4.95 -15.91
C GLY A 117 2.94 3.46 -15.59
N GLU A 118 4.15 3.04 -15.20
CA GLU A 118 4.52 1.65 -14.94
C GLU A 118 4.13 1.18 -13.53
N ARG A 119 2.87 1.42 -13.16
CA ARG A 119 2.34 1.15 -11.80
C ARG A 119 2.59 -0.28 -11.34
N ARG A 120 2.47 -1.27 -12.24
CA ARG A 120 2.78 -2.68 -11.97
C ARG A 120 4.18 -2.86 -11.41
N LEU A 121 5.18 -2.27 -12.05
CA LEU A 121 6.58 -2.41 -11.65
C LEU A 121 6.84 -1.68 -10.34
N HIS A 122 6.27 -0.50 -10.15
CA HIS A 122 6.47 0.28 -8.94
C HIS A 122 5.90 -0.43 -7.70
N VAL A 123 4.69 -1.00 -7.79
CA VAL A 123 4.11 -1.79 -6.69
C VAL A 123 4.95 -3.06 -6.45
N GLY A 124 5.24 -3.81 -7.51
CA GLY A 124 5.98 -5.07 -7.41
C GLY A 124 7.40 -4.92 -6.86
N LEU A 125 8.18 -4.01 -7.46
CA LEU A 125 9.58 -3.78 -7.09
C LEU A 125 9.71 -3.13 -5.70
N SER A 126 8.78 -2.24 -5.31
CA SER A 126 8.78 -1.68 -3.96
C SER A 126 8.55 -2.75 -2.89
N ALA A 127 7.62 -3.69 -3.14
CA ALA A 127 7.34 -4.79 -2.24
C ALA A 127 8.51 -5.79 -2.17
N LEU A 128 9.14 -6.09 -3.31
CA LEU A 128 10.33 -6.93 -3.36
C LEU A 128 11.54 -6.26 -2.67
N THR A 129 11.68 -4.94 -2.80
CA THR A 129 12.69 -4.17 -2.08
C THR A 129 12.44 -4.26 -0.57
N ALA A 130 11.19 -4.16 -0.13
CA ALA A 130 10.84 -4.37 1.27
C ALA A 130 11.17 -5.80 1.74
N ALA A 131 10.85 -6.81 0.94
CA ALA A 131 11.18 -8.20 1.24
C ALA A 131 12.68 -8.41 1.42
N PHE A 132 13.49 -7.93 0.47
CA PHE A 132 14.95 -8.04 0.55
C PHE A 132 15.50 -7.31 1.78
N ALA A 133 15.00 -6.11 2.06
CA ALA A 133 15.44 -5.32 3.20
C ALA A 133 15.09 -5.96 4.54
N PHE A 134 13.91 -6.57 4.68
CA PHE A 134 13.57 -7.38 5.86
C PHE A 134 14.50 -8.58 6.02
N ALA A 135 14.75 -9.32 4.94
CA ALA A 135 15.66 -10.47 4.98
C ALA A 135 17.08 -10.03 5.39
N ALA A 136 17.57 -8.94 4.82
CA ALA A 136 18.87 -8.36 5.17
C ALA A 136 18.94 -7.93 6.65
N SER A 137 17.87 -7.31 7.17
CA SER A 137 17.81 -6.88 8.58
C SER A 137 17.91 -8.04 9.58
N GLY A 138 17.47 -9.24 9.17
CA GLY A 138 17.51 -10.46 9.99
C GLY A 138 18.87 -11.16 10.03
N PHE A 139 19.89 -10.67 9.32
CA PHE A 139 21.20 -11.33 9.25
C PHE A 139 21.89 -11.35 10.63
N PRO A 140 22.43 -12.51 11.07
CA PRO A 140 23.16 -12.62 12.33
C PRO A 140 24.38 -11.70 12.35
N GLY A 141 24.62 -11.03 13.49
CA GLY A 141 25.78 -10.14 13.65
C GLY A 141 25.68 -8.78 12.95
N LEU A 142 24.57 -8.47 12.27
CA LEU A 142 24.37 -7.15 11.67
C LEU A 142 24.35 -6.05 12.75
N PRO A 143 25.19 -4.99 12.64
CA PRO A 143 25.19 -3.89 13.60
C PRO A 143 23.82 -3.21 13.72
N GLY A 144 23.47 -2.73 14.92
CA GLY A 144 22.15 -2.11 15.19
C GLY A 144 21.79 -0.99 14.21
N TRP A 145 22.74 -0.11 13.88
CA TRP A 145 22.52 0.98 12.92
C TRP A 145 22.30 0.49 11.49
N ALA A 146 23.06 -0.52 11.06
CA ALA A 146 22.87 -1.14 9.75
C ALA A 146 21.51 -1.84 9.66
N ARG A 147 21.07 -2.48 10.75
CA ARG A 147 19.72 -3.06 10.87
C ARG A 147 18.64 -1.99 10.79
N LEU A 148 18.83 -0.83 11.43
CA LEU A 148 17.89 0.28 11.34
C LEU A 148 17.79 0.84 9.91
N VAL A 149 18.92 0.96 9.20
CA VAL A 149 18.92 1.37 7.78
C VAL A 149 18.17 0.35 6.91
N ALA A 150 18.42 -0.94 7.11
CA ALA A 150 17.67 -1.98 6.39
C ALA A 150 16.16 -1.89 6.68
N LEU A 151 15.76 -1.66 7.94
CA LEU A 151 14.35 -1.47 8.30
C LEU A 151 13.77 -0.19 7.71
N ALA A 152 14.54 0.90 7.61
CA ALA A 152 14.10 2.12 6.94
C ALA A 152 13.81 1.88 5.45
N VAL A 153 14.67 1.12 4.76
CA VAL A 153 14.42 0.69 3.37
C VAL A 153 13.18 -0.21 3.31
N ALA A 154 13.01 -1.13 4.26
CA ALA A 154 11.85 -2.02 4.31
C ALA A 154 10.53 -1.26 4.45
N VAL A 155 10.44 -0.35 5.42
CA VAL A 155 9.25 0.49 5.66
C VAL A 155 8.98 1.41 4.46
N THR A 156 10.04 1.98 3.86
CA THR A 156 9.90 2.79 2.64
C THR A 156 9.31 1.98 1.49
N GLY A 157 9.78 0.75 1.29
CA GLY A 157 9.22 -0.17 0.29
C GLY A 157 7.75 -0.49 0.55
N ILE A 158 7.36 -0.78 1.81
CA ILE A 158 5.95 -1.04 2.18
C ILE A 158 5.07 0.18 1.90
N MET A 159 5.50 1.37 2.32
CA MET A 159 4.72 2.61 2.13
C MET A 159 4.59 2.97 0.66
N SER A 160 5.67 2.82 -0.12
CA SER A 160 5.63 3.02 -1.58
C SER A 160 4.70 2.03 -2.26
N THR A 161 4.76 0.75 -1.86
CA THR A 161 3.86 -0.29 -2.36
C THR A 161 2.41 0.04 -2.06
N THR A 162 2.10 0.45 -0.82
CA THR A 162 0.74 0.78 -0.38
C THR A 162 0.18 1.94 -1.21
N SER A 163 0.95 3.02 -1.35
CA SER A 163 0.52 4.22 -2.07
C SER A 163 0.31 3.95 -3.56
N CYS A 164 1.24 3.25 -4.22
CA CYS A 164 1.08 2.89 -5.62
C CYS A 164 -0.04 1.86 -5.83
N PHE A 165 -0.25 0.92 -4.90
CA PHE A 165 -1.29 -0.09 -5.00
C PHE A 165 -2.67 0.55 -5.10
N TRP A 166 -2.97 1.53 -4.25
CA TRP A 166 -4.29 2.18 -4.23
C TRP A 166 -4.65 2.91 -5.53
N SER A 167 -3.67 3.27 -6.37
CA SER A 167 -3.93 3.82 -7.70
C SER A 167 -4.56 2.81 -8.69
N VAL A 168 -4.47 1.50 -8.40
CA VAL A 168 -4.96 0.45 -9.29
C VAL A 168 -6.44 0.14 -9.04
N PRO A 169 -6.90 -0.27 -7.84
CA PRO A 169 -8.32 -0.51 -7.59
C PRO A 169 -9.20 0.73 -7.85
N THR A 170 -8.70 1.92 -7.54
CA THR A 170 -9.46 3.18 -7.71
C THR A 170 -9.63 3.58 -9.17
N ALA A 171 -8.65 3.27 -10.04
CA ALA A 171 -8.78 3.49 -11.49
C ALA A 171 -9.71 2.47 -12.17
N MET A 172 -9.95 1.35 -11.51
CA MET A 172 -10.62 0.18 -12.04
C MET A 172 -12.07 0.03 -11.63
N LEU A 173 -12.45 0.69 -10.54
CA LEU A 173 -13.79 0.61 -9.98
C LEU A 173 -14.48 1.95 -10.22
N SER A 174 -15.72 1.91 -10.71
CA SER A 174 -16.55 3.12 -10.93
C SER A 174 -17.90 3.05 -10.22
N GLY A 175 -18.42 4.22 -9.84
CA GLY A 175 -19.75 4.35 -9.23
C GLY A 175 -19.84 3.82 -7.79
N THR A 176 -21.07 3.54 -7.33
CA THR A 176 -21.37 3.05 -5.97
C THR A 176 -20.70 1.70 -5.66
N ALA A 177 -20.51 0.88 -6.68
CA ALA A 177 -19.76 -0.36 -6.64
C ALA A 177 -18.31 -0.19 -6.16
N ALA A 178 -17.68 0.93 -6.55
CA ALA A 178 -16.30 1.20 -6.25
C ALA A 178 -16.07 1.44 -4.78
N ALA A 179 -16.94 2.24 -4.16
CA ALA A 179 -16.87 2.52 -2.74
C ALA A 179 -16.93 1.22 -1.92
N ALA A 180 -17.83 0.30 -2.28
CA ALA A 180 -17.96 -0.97 -1.58
C ALA A 180 -16.80 -1.94 -1.85
N GLY A 181 -16.30 -2.01 -3.10
CA GLY A 181 -15.12 -2.82 -3.42
C GLY A 181 -13.88 -2.34 -2.67
N ILE A 182 -13.67 -1.02 -2.61
CA ILE A 182 -12.60 -0.39 -1.84
C ILE A 182 -12.75 -0.68 -0.34
N ALA A 183 -13.96 -0.51 0.21
CA ALA A 183 -14.25 -0.81 1.60
C ALA A 183 -14.01 -2.29 1.93
N TRP A 184 -14.34 -3.19 1.01
CA TRP A 184 -14.10 -4.63 1.16
C TRP A 184 -12.62 -4.96 1.15
N ILE A 185 -11.86 -4.45 0.18
CA ILE A 185 -10.40 -4.64 0.08
C ILE A 185 -9.73 -4.13 1.35
N ASN A 186 -10.13 -2.95 1.84
CA ASN A 186 -9.57 -2.36 3.05
C ASN A 186 -9.93 -3.18 4.29
N SER A 187 -11.19 -3.60 4.43
CA SER A 187 -11.65 -4.42 5.56
C SER A 187 -10.89 -5.75 5.65
N VAL A 188 -10.80 -6.49 4.54
CA VAL A 188 -10.06 -7.76 4.50
C VAL A 188 -8.57 -7.54 4.73
N GLY A 189 -8.00 -6.48 4.15
CA GLY A 189 -6.59 -6.12 4.36
C GLY A 189 -6.26 -5.88 5.84
N ASN A 190 -7.12 -5.19 6.56
CA ASN A 190 -6.92 -4.89 7.98
C ASN A 190 -7.06 -6.10 8.91
N LEU A 191 -7.65 -7.22 8.46
CA LEU A 191 -7.60 -8.47 9.23
C LEU A 191 -6.17 -8.95 9.47
N ALA A 192 -5.21 -8.53 8.63
CA ALA A 192 -3.79 -8.76 8.87
C ALA A 192 -3.31 -8.18 10.20
N GLY A 193 -3.95 -7.13 10.73
CA GLY A 193 -3.62 -6.56 12.04
C GLY A 193 -3.89 -7.49 13.22
N LEU A 194 -4.80 -8.47 13.05
CA LEU A 194 -5.03 -9.52 14.04
C LEU A 194 -3.96 -10.62 13.95
N VAL A 195 -3.65 -11.04 12.72
CA VAL A 195 -2.76 -12.19 12.46
C VAL A 195 -1.29 -11.84 12.57
N ALA A 196 -0.88 -10.64 12.13
CA ALA A 196 0.52 -10.25 12.01
C ALA A 196 1.29 -10.22 13.33
N PRO A 197 0.76 -9.60 14.41
CA PRO A 197 1.45 -9.60 15.70
C PRO A 197 1.57 -11.00 16.28
N GLU A 198 0.52 -11.82 16.17
CA GLU A 198 0.52 -13.18 16.73
C GLU A 198 1.51 -14.10 16.00
N LEU A 199 1.46 -14.13 14.66
CA LEU A 199 2.38 -14.95 13.87
C LEU A 199 3.83 -14.50 14.05
N PHE A 200 4.09 -13.19 14.05
CA PHE A 200 5.44 -12.67 14.29
C PHE A 200 5.94 -13.06 15.69
N ARG A 201 5.11 -12.89 16.72
CA ARG A 201 5.46 -13.27 18.10
C ARG A 201 5.77 -14.77 18.18
N TRP A 202 4.94 -15.61 17.57
CA TRP A 202 5.15 -17.06 17.53
C TRP A 202 6.46 -17.44 16.84
N MET A 203 6.77 -16.85 15.68
CA MET A 203 8.03 -17.07 14.98
C MET A 203 9.22 -16.61 15.83
N LYS A 204 9.11 -15.43 16.45
CA LYS A 204 10.16 -14.87 17.31
C LYS A 204 10.42 -15.75 18.53
N SER A 205 9.39 -16.24 19.19
CA SER A 205 9.54 -17.01 20.43
C SER A 205 10.15 -18.39 20.20
N HIS A 206 9.87 -19.03 19.05
CA HIS A 206 10.36 -20.39 18.74
C HIS A 206 11.66 -20.40 17.95
N HIS A 207 11.91 -19.39 17.12
CA HIS A 207 13.01 -19.38 16.15
C HIS A 207 13.87 -18.11 16.19
N GLY A 208 13.56 -17.15 17.05
CA GLY A 208 14.30 -15.89 17.20
C GLY A 208 13.91 -14.79 16.21
N MET A 209 14.47 -13.59 16.44
CA MET A 209 14.15 -12.37 15.70
C MET A 209 14.45 -12.48 14.20
N GLY A 210 15.59 -13.09 13.82
CA GLY A 210 15.99 -13.23 12.42
C GLY A 210 14.97 -14.02 11.60
N THR A 211 14.46 -15.12 12.15
CA THR A 211 13.43 -15.94 11.50
C THR A 211 12.10 -15.19 11.37
N ALA A 212 11.71 -14.43 12.39
CA ALA A 212 10.51 -13.61 12.32
C ALA A 212 10.60 -12.52 11.21
N LEU A 213 11.77 -11.91 11.05
CA LEU A 213 12.05 -10.96 9.97
C LEU A 213 12.06 -11.63 8.58
N LEU A 214 12.59 -12.85 8.46
CA LEU A 214 12.47 -13.64 7.24
C LEU A 214 11.02 -14.01 6.91
N GLY A 215 10.19 -14.26 7.93
CA GLY A 215 8.75 -14.44 7.75
C GLY A 215 8.08 -13.20 7.16
N LEU A 216 8.40 -12.00 7.66
CA LEU A 216 7.94 -10.74 7.07
C LEU A 216 8.45 -10.56 5.63
N ALA A 217 9.71 -10.92 5.37
CA ALA A 217 10.30 -10.88 4.04
C ALA A 217 9.52 -11.76 3.05
N ALA A 218 9.20 -13.01 3.44
CA ALA A 218 8.43 -13.93 2.62
C ALA A 218 7.03 -13.38 2.29
N ILE A 219 6.34 -12.80 3.28
CA ILE A 219 5.01 -12.21 3.08
C ILE A 219 5.06 -10.99 2.14
N GLN A 220 6.09 -10.15 2.26
CA GLN A 220 6.30 -9.03 1.34
C GLN A 220 6.69 -9.48 -0.07
N ALA A 221 7.47 -10.56 -0.20
CA ALA A 221 7.78 -11.16 -1.48
C ALA A 221 6.50 -11.65 -2.18
N CYS A 222 5.59 -12.29 -1.42
CA CYS A 222 4.27 -12.66 -1.91
C CYS A 222 3.47 -11.45 -2.38
N ALA A 223 3.50 -10.32 -1.66
CA ALA A 223 2.85 -9.08 -2.09
C ALA A 223 3.39 -8.59 -3.45
N GLY A 224 4.72 -8.57 -3.61
CA GLY A 224 5.37 -8.16 -4.85
C GLY A 224 5.06 -9.08 -6.03
N ILE A 225 5.11 -10.39 -5.82
CA ILE A 225 4.79 -11.38 -6.86
C ILE A 225 3.31 -11.28 -7.26
N LEU A 226 2.40 -11.20 -6.28
CA LEU A 226 0.98 -11.02 -6.55
C LEU A 226 0.72 -9.74 -7.34
N ALA A 227 1.32 -8.61 -6.93
CA ALA A 227 1.20 -7.35 -7.64
C ALA A 227 1.70 -7.44 -9.10
N LEU A 228 2.86 -8.06 -9.33
CA LEU A 228 3.40 -8.24 -10.68
C LEU A 228 2.51 -9.14 -11.54
N VAL A 229 1.99 -10.24 -11.01
CA VAL A 229 1.14 -11.16 -11.79
C VAL A 229 -0.22 -10.56 -12.11
N THR A 230 -0.75 -9.71 -11.24
CA THR A 230 -2.19 -9.36 -11.25
C THR A 230 -2.48 -7.97 -11.80
N ILE A 231 -1.56 -7.03 -11.62
CA ILE A 231 -1.64 -5.70 -12.23
C ILE A 231 -1.18 -5.86 -13.68
N LYS A 232 -2.10 -5.78 -14.64
CA LYS A 232 -1.75 -5.89 -16.06
C LYS A 232 -0.93 -4.66 -16.49
N PRO A 233 0.11 -4.84 -17.34
CA PRO A 233 0.82 -3.71 -17.92
C PRO A 233 -0.13 -2.88 -18.79
N LYS A 234 0.08 -1.57 -18.84
CA LYS A 234 -0.61 -0.68 -19.78
C LYS A 234 -0.29 -1.17 -21.19
N LYS A 235 -1.30 -1.55 -21.99
CA LYS A 235 -1.10 -1.79 -23.41
C LYS A 235 -0.79 -0.42 -24.05
N ASN A 236 0.39 -0.30 -24.63
CA ASN A 236 0.74 0.80 -25.53
C ASN A 236 -0.05 0.65 -26.84
#